data_AF-A0A8C8VJ19-F1
#
_entry.id   AF-A0A8C8VJ19-F1
#
_cell.length_a   1.000
_cell.length_b   1.000
_cell.length_c   1.000
_cell.angle_alpha   90.00
_cell.angle_beta   90.00
_cell.angle_gamma   90.00
#
_symmetry.space_group_name_H-M   'P 1'
#
loop_
_entity.id
_entity.type
_entity.pdbx_description
1 polymer ?
#
loop_
_entity_poly.entity_id
_entity_poly.type
_entity_poly.pdbx_seq_one_letter_code
_entity_poly.pdbx_strand_id
1 'polypeptide(L)'
;FAWLSWYTYLLFPAAVLGLTLFLYGIFYFDSSQVTHLLDNEGTVAFALFMALWATVFLELWKRQRAAVASGWELYGWDEEEEELALHLINNPKYKLQEHQHSYVRSTIVLLLVMLMITVLIGITHALVIYRVVATVIFTQSDSEFIQIWADTVAVITGAVLHYITIVIMTKVQSAAGWAPPQTSRTFSQRENNFTVKIFTFQFFTHFSSLIYIAFFLGRINGRPGNYVRVAGKWRLEECHPSGCITDLFIQMFIIMVLKQTLSNFVEYLSPWIRYKFRKSHANAKGQGKAHVEEEAVDSCTKQWLRNYELDEVNIFSLFDEFLEMMIQYSFTTIFVAAFPLAPLLAFLNNLIEIPLDTIKMVRLQRRMVPRRAKDIGIWLQVLEAIGILAVIGNGLVIAITSDFIPMQVYKYTNSPCVLQNRTDIDCLTGYVNNSLSLFHVRDFEWQMKLPDSKREITECRYRDYRNADDYSYSVQFWHIFAARLAFLILFEHVALCIKLIAAWYVPDISMAVKNKHLKQKYDRLKGELSSASIG
;
A
#
# COMPACT_ATOMS: atom_id res chain seq x y z
N PHE A 1 -3.65 -11.13 15.76
CA PHE A 1 -3.58 -12.59 15.50
C PHE A 1 -4.75 -13.17 14.73
N ALA A 2 -6.00 -13.25 15.24
CA ALA A 2 -7.09 -13.89 14.50
C ALA A 2 -7.32 -13.33 13.09
N TRP A 3 -7.31 -11.99 12.97
CA TRP A 3 -7.34 -11.30 11.67
C TRP A 3 -6.11 -11.62 10.81
N LEU A 4 -4.91 -11.48 11.37
CA LEU A 4 -3.65 -11.70 10.68
C LEU A 4 -3.54 -13.13 10.11
N SER A 5 -3.91 -14.15 10.89
CA SER A 5 -3.94 -15.54 10.45
C SER A 5 -4.95 -15.77 9.33
N TRP A 6 -6.13 -15.14 9.41
CA TRP A 6 -7.14 -15.21 8.36
C TRP A 6 -6.67 -14.53 7.06
N TYR A 7 -6.04 -13.37 7.19
CA TYR A 7 -5.41 -12.66 6.09
C TYR A 7 -4.35 -13.53 5.40
N THR A 8 -3.43 -14.13 6.15
CA THR A 8 -2.41 -15.04 5.60
C THR A 8 -3.01 -16.26 4.90
N TYR A 9 -4.07 -16.86 5.47
CA TYR A 9 -4.74 -18.01 4.88
C TYR A 9 -5.36 -17.66 3.52
N LEU A 10 -6.09 -16.55 3.44
CA LEU A 10 -6.72 -16.12 2.19
C LEU A 10 -5.72 -15.54 1.19
N LEU A 11 -4.55 -15.07 1.63
CA LEU A 11 -3.50 -14.60 0.73
C LEU A 11 -2.82 -15.73 -0.05
N PHE A 12 -2.87 -16.98 0.46
CA PHE A 12 -2.22 -18.13 -0.18
C PHE A 12 -2.72 -18.39 -1.63
N PRO A 13 -4.04 -18.49 -1.91
CA PRO A 13 -4.53 -18.60 -3.30
C PRO A 13 -4.03 -17.48 -4.22
N ALA A 14 -4.01 -16.23 -3.74
CA ALA A 14 -3.52 -15.09 -4.51
C ALA A 14 -2.01 -15.17 -4.78
N ALA A 15 -1.23 -15.62 -3.81
CA ALA A 15 0.21 -15.85 -3.95
C ALA A 15 0.52 -16.95 -4.96
N VAL A 16 -0.22 -18.07 -4.94
CA VAL A 16 -0.07 -19.15 -5.90
C VAL A 16 -0.40 -18.67 -7.31
N LEU A 17 -1.53 -18.00 -7.50
CA LEU A 17 -1.97 -17.52 -8.81
C LEU A 17 -0.99 -16.46 -9.37
N GLY A 18 -0.56 -15.52 -8.53
CA GLY A 18 0.46 -14.52 -8.90
C GLY A 18 1.80 -15.13 -9.27
N LEU A 19 2.27 -16.15 -8.52
CA LEU A 19 3.49 -16.88 -8.84
C LEU A 19 3.35 -17.65 -10.16
N THR A 20 2.22 -18.33 -10.39
CA THR A 20 2.00 -19.07 -11.64
C THR A 20 1.99 -18.15 -12.85
N LEU A 21 1.37 -16.97 -12.73
CA LEU A 21 1.37 -15.95 -13.78
C LEU A 21 2.80 -15.46 -14.07
N PHE A 22 3.56 -15.16 -13.01
CA PHE A 22 4.93 -14.67 -13.15
C PHE A 22 5.84 -15.71 -13.79
N LEU A 23 5.74 -16.97 -13.36
CA LEU A 23 6.49 -18.08 -13.96
C LEU A 23 6.07 -18.31 -15.42
N TYR A 24 4.77 -18.29 -15.72
CA TYR A 24 4.27 -18.38 -17.09
C TYR A 24 4.90 -17.31 -17.98
N GLY A 25 4.95 -16.07 -17.50
CA GLY A 25 5.59 -15.00 -18.24
C GLY A 25 7.10 -15.21 -18.42
N ILE A 26 7.83 -15.74 -17.43
CA ILE A 26 9.27 -16.03 -17.56
C ILE A 26 9.52 -17.14 -18.59
N PHE A 27 8.70 -18.19 -18.59
CA PHE A 27 8.90 -19.34 -19.47
C PHE A 27 8.46 -19.08 -20.91
N TYR A 28 7.49 -18.18 -21.11
CA TYR A 28 6.90 -17.92 -22.43
C TYR A 28 7.58 -16.76 -23.18
N PHE A 29 8.14 -15.77 -22.47
CA PHE A 29 8.80 -14.61 -23.08
C PHE A 29 10.31 -14.65 -22.86
N ASP A 30 11.07 -14.59 -23.97
CA ASP A 30 12.54 -14.50 -23.91
C ASP A 30 13.00 -13.24 -23.17
N SER A 31 14.04 -13.39 -22.34
CA SER A 31 14.63 -12.45 -21.36
C SER A 31 14.98 -11.02 -21.83
N SER A 32 14.69 -10.64 -23.07
CA SER A 32 15.05 -9.33 -23.61
C SER A 32 14.12 -8.18 -23.19
N GLN A 33 12.88 -8.45 -22.73
CA GLN A 33 11.92 -7.38 -22.36
C GLN A 33 11.05 -7.75 -21.14
N VAL A 34 11.51 -7.36 -19.94
CA VAL A 34 10.77 -7.43 -18.66
C VAL A 34 9.38 -6.78 -18.74
N THR A 35 9.14 -5.86 -19.68
CA THR A 35 7.82 -5.27 -19.91
C THR A 35 6.81 -6.29 -20.42
N HIS A 36 7.18 -7.14 -21.37
CA HIS A 36 6.28 -8.19 -21.88
C HIS A 36 6.02 -9.27 -20.84
N LEU A 37 6.91 -9.47 -19.88
CA LEU A 37 6.66 -10.32 -18.72
C LEU A 37 5.48 -9.79 -17.88
N LEU A 38 5.39 -8.48 -17.72
CA LEU A 38 4.42 -7.81 -16.86
C LEU A 38 3.11 -7.46 -17.59
N ASP A 39 3.19 -7.04 -18.86
CA ASP A 39 2.06 -6.61 -19.69
C ASP A 39 1.44 -7.76 -20.50
N ASN A 40 0.98 -8.78 -19.78
CA ASN A 40 0.31 -9.96 -20.35
C ASN A 40 -1.21 -9.91 -20.18
N GLU A 41 -1.94 -10.59 -21.09
CA GLU A 41 -3.39 -10.80 -20.95
C GLU A 41 -3.74 -11.44 -19.59
N GLY A 42 -2.87 -12.32 -19.09
CA GLY A 42 -3.01 -12.92 -17.77
C GLY A 42 -2.91 -11.92 -16.61
N THR A 43 -2.14 -10.83 -16.75
CA THR A 43 -2.03 -9.79 -15.71
C THR A 43 -3.33 -9.02 -15.55
N VAL A 44 -4.05 -8.77 -16.65
CA VAL A 44 -5.40 -8.16 -16.61
C VAL A 44 -6.39 -9.10 -15.92
N ALA A 45 -6.35 -10.40 -16.26
CA ALA A 45 -7.17 -11.40 -15.60
C ALA A 45 -6.83 -11.52 -14.09
N PHE A 46 -5.55 -11.43 -13.75
CA PHE A 46 -5.09 -11.43 -12.36
C PHE A 46 -5.55 -10.19 -11.60
N ALA A 47 -5.54 -9.00 -12.21
CA ALA A 47 -6.08 -7.79 -11.60
C ALA A 47 -7.58 -7.90 -11.30
N LEU A 48 -8.36 -8.48 -12.21
CA LEU A 48 -9.78 -8.79 -11.97
C LEU A 48 -9.96 -9.81 -10.85
N PHE A 49 -9.15 -10.88 -10.85
CA PHE A 49 -9.13 -11.86 -9.77
C PHE A 49 -8.78 -11.22 -8.42
N MET A 50 -7.85 -10.27 -8.38
CA MET A 50 -7.45 -9.59 -7.15
C MET A 50 -8.51 -8.62 -6.64
N ALA A 51 -9.23 -7.93 -7.53
CA ALA A 51 -10.40 -7.15 -7.16
C ALA A 51 -11.50 -8.04 -6.54
N LEU A 52 -11.78 -9.17 -7.17
CA LEU A 52 -12.65 -10.23 -6.65
C LEU A 52 -12.20 -10.72 -5.28
N TRP A 53 -10.93 -11.10 -5.18
CA TRP A 53 -10.32 -11.61 -3.97
C TRP A 53 -10.41 -10.62 -2.82
N ALA A 54 -10.16 -9.33 -3.05
CA ALA A 54 -10.25 -8.29 -2.03
C ALA A 54 -11.68 -8.17 -1.46
N THR A 55 -12.70 -8.28 -2.32
CA THR A 55 -14.10 -8.25 -1.89
C THR A 55 -14.49 -9.50 -1.11
N VAL A 56 -14.15 -10.69 -1.63
CA VAL A 56 -14.41 -11.97 -0.97
C VAL A 56 -13.67 -12.04 0.37
N PHE A 57 -12.44 -11.55 0.44
CA PHE A 57 -11.66 -11.45 1.68
C PHE A 57 -12.41 -10.65 2.75
N LEU A 58 -12.93 -9.47 2.40
CA LEU A 58 -13.64 -8.63 3.35
C LEU A 58 -14.94 -9.27 3.82
N GLU A 59 -15.75 -9.81 2.93
CA GLU A 59 -17.03 -10.44 3.28
C GLU A 59 -16.82 -11.72 4.11
N LEU A 60 -15.81 -12.53 3.77
CA LEU A 60 -15.44 -13.70 4.58
C LEU A 60 -14.92 -13.29 5.96
N TRP A 61 -14.15 -12.21 6.05
CA TRP A 61 -13.71 -11.69 7.33
C TRP A 61 -14.88 -11.17 8.19
N LYS A 62 -15.86 -10.46 7.58
CA LYS A 62 -17.07 -10.02 8.28
C LYS A 62 -17.88 -11.18 8.86
N ARG A 63 -17.88 -12.32 8.18
CA ARG A 63 -18.48 -13.55 8.67
C ARG A 63 -17.65 -14.23 9.76
N GLN A 64 -16.33 -14.31 9.58
CA GLN A 64 -15.44 -14.95 10.55
C GLN A 64 -15.38 -14.17 11.87
N ARG A 65 -15.33 -12.83 11.83
CA ARG A 65 -15.38 -12.00 13.05
C ARG A 65 -16.64 -12.27 13.86
N ALA A 66 -17.79 -12.48 13.22
CA ALA A 66 -19.05 -12.74 13.92
C ALA A 66 -19.02 -14.09 14.65
N ALA A 67 -18.41 -15.11 14.05
CA ALA A 67 -18.18 -16.41 14.69
C ALA A 67 -17.23 -16.30 15.88
N VAL A 68 -16.12 -15.57 15.73
CA VAL A 68 -15.12 -15.35 16.78
C VAL A 68 -15.72 -14.54 17.94
N ALA A 69 -16.41 -13.43 17.67
CA ALA A 69 -17.06 -12.61 18.68
C ALA A 69 -18.16 -13.38 19.44
N SER A 70 -18.89 -14.27 18.76
CA SER A 70 -19.87 -15.17 19.42
C SER A 70 -19.20 -16.26 20.25
N GLY A 71 -18.02 -16.74 19.85
CA GLY A 71 -17.22 -17.67 20.63
C GLY A 71 -16.63 -17.06 21.90
N TRP A 72 -16.31 -15.76 21.85
CA TRP A 72 -15.82 -14.98 23.00
C TRP A 72 -16.92 -14.34 23.85
N GLU A 73 -18.20 -14.63 23.57
CA GLU A 73 -19.36 -14.06 24.27
C GLU A 73 -19.45 -12.52 24.21
N LEU A 74 -18.84 -11.90 23.18
CA LEU A 74 -18.77 -10.46 22.97
C LEU A 74 -19.86 -9.92 22.02
N TYR A 75 -20.77 -10.77 21.56
CA TYR A 75 -21.75 -10.38 20.53
C TYR A 75 -22.76 -9.32 21.01
N GLY A 76 -23.14 -9.37 22.29
CA GLY A 76 -24.04 -8.37 22.91
C GLY A 76 -23.31 -7.29 23.71
N TRP A 77 -21.98 -7.25 23.64
CA TRP A 77 -21.18 -6.29 24.37
C TRP A 77 -21.16 -4.94 23.64
N ASP A 78 -21.43 -3.87 24.40
CA ASP A 78 -21.38 -2.50 23.91
C ASP A 78 -20.19 -1.75 24.50
N GLU A 79 -19.34 -1.23 23.62
CA GLU A 79 -18.13 -0.49 23.98
C GLU A 79 -18.48 0.83 24.65
N GLU A 80 -19.53 1.51 24.16
CA GLU A 80 -19.95 2.81 24.71
C GLU A 80 -20.50 2.68 26.14
N GLU A 81 -21.22 1.59 26.43
CA GLU A 81 -21.74 1.29 27.75
C GLU A 81 -20.60 1.05 28.76
N GLU A 82 -19.57 0.28 28.38
CA GLU A 82 -18.42 0.03 29.24
C GLU A 82 -17.60 1.30 29.51
N GLU A 83 -17.35 2.13 28.49
CA GLU A 83 -16.66 3.41 28.68
C GLU A 83 -17.43 4.35 29.61
N LEU A 84 -18.76 4.44 29.45
CA LEU A 84 -19.61 5.25 30.31
C LEU A 84 -19.61 4.73 31.76
N ALA A 85 -19.69 3.42 31.94
CA ALA A 85 -19.61 2.78 33.25
C ALA A 85 -18.27 3.10 33.94
N LEU A 86 -17.15 3.01 33.21
CA LEU A 86 -15.83 3.36 33.73
C LEU A 86 -15.73 4.85 34.13
N HIS A 87 -16.34 5.74 33.36
CA HIS A 87 -16.41 7.17 33.70
C HIS A 87 -17.21 7.43 34.98
N LEU A 88 -18.35 6.76 35.16
CA LEU A 88 -19.19 6.86 36.36
C LEU A 88 -18.49 6.28 37.61
N ILE A 89 -17.77 5.17 37.45
CA ILE A 89 -16.99 4.55 38.54
C ILE A 89 -15.84 5.47 38.98
N ASN A 90 -15.10 6.03 38.01
CA ASN A 90 -13.98 6.93 38.32
C ASN A 90 -14.44 8.30 38.86
N ASN A 91 -15.61 8.78 38.42
CA ASN A 91 -16.17 10.04 38.89
C ASN A 91 -17.70 9.93 39.06
N PRO A 92 -18.21 9.75 40.30
CA PRO A 92 -19.64 9.63 40.54
C PRO A 92 -20.43 10.92 40.26
N LYS A 93 -19.76 12.07 40.09
CA LYS A 93 -20.37 13.34 39.67
C LYS A 93 -20.22 13.60 38.16
N TYR A 94 -19.85 12.58 37.39
CA TYR A 94 -19.71 12.71 35.94
C TYR A 94 -21.04 13.16 35.32
N LYS A 95 -21.00 14.27 34.57
CA LYS A 95 -22.13 14.74 33.77
C LYS A 95 -21.99 14.21 32.36
N LEU A 96 -23.10 13.70 31.82
CA LEU A 96 -23.16 13.28 30.43
C LEU A 96 -22.76 14.45 29.52
N GLN A 97 -21.76 14.23 28.68
CA GLN A 97 -21.33 15.21 27.69
C GLN A 97 -22.13 15.03 26.39
N GLU A 98 -22.87 16.06 25.98
CA GLU A 98 -23.69 16.04 24.76
C GLU A 98 -22.84 16.13 23.50
N HIS A 99 -23.38 15.61 22.39
CA HIS A 99 -22.74 15.68 21.08
C HIS A 99 -22.83 17.12 20.53
N GLN A 100 -21.70 17.81 20.43
CA GLN A 100 -21.61 19.13 19.82
C GLN A 100 -20.65 19.11 18.63
N HIS A 101 -21.13 19.55 17.46
CA HIS A 101 -20.32 19.67 16.25
C HIS A 101 -19.88 21.12 16.05
N SER A 102 -18.57 21.39 16.09
CA SER A 102 -18.02 22.71 15.79
C SER A 102 -17.48 22.75 14.36
N TYR A 103 -18.15 23.49 13.48
CA TYR A 103 -17.73 23.67 12.09
C TYR A 103 -16.35 24.34 11.99
N VAL A 104 -16.05 25.32 12.85
CA VAL A 104 -14.74 26.01 12.87
C VAL A 104 -13.59 25.05 13.18
N ARG A 105 -13.80 24.14 14.14
CA ARG A 105 -12.79 23.15 14.48
C ARG A 105 -12.59 22.14 13.35
N SER A 106 -13.67 21.73 12.69
CA SER A 106 -13.60 20.83 11.55
C SER A 106 -12.89 21.46 10.35
N THR A 107 -13.11 22.75 10.08
CA THR A 107 -12.41 23.45 8.98
C THR A 107 -10.92 23.62 9.26
N ILE A 108 -10.51 23.91 10.49
CA ILE A 108 -9.09 23.95 10.87
C ILE A 108 -8.43 22.58 10.67
N VAL A 109 -9.08 21.50 11.09
CA VAL A 109 -8.55 20.14 10.89
C VAL A 109 -8.43 19.81 9.40
N LEU A 110 -9.43 20.18 8.59
CA LEU A 110 -9.38 19.99 7.14
C LEU A 110 -8.22 20.78 6.50
N LEU A 111 -8.02 22.04 6.88
CA LEU A 111 -6.92 22.86 6.38
C LEU A 111 -5.55 22.27 6.73
N LEU A 112 -5.38 21.76 7.96
CA LEU A 112 -4.14 21.10 8.38
C LEU A 112 -3.89 19.80 7.60
N VAL A 113 -4.93 19.01 7.33
CA VAL A 113 -4.83 17.80 6.50
C VAL A 113 -4.46 18.16 5.06
N MET A 114 -5.06 19.22 4.50
CA MET A 114 -4.72 19.69 3.16
C MET A 114 -3.26 20.20 3.08
N LEU A 115 -2.82 20.98 4.07
CA LEU A 115 -1.43 21.42 4.17
C LEU A 115 -0.47 20.22 4.22
N MET A 116 -0.78 19.22 5.03
CA MET A 116 0.01 17.99 5.13
C MET A 116 0.10 17.26 3.78
N ILE A 117 -1.00 17.14 3.05
CA ILE A 117 -1.01 16.54 1.70
C ILE A 117 -0.12 17.36 0.76
N THR A 118 -0.17 18.69 0.79
CA THR A 118 0.71 19.53 -0.06
C THR A 118 2.19 19.34 0.26
N VAL A 119 2.56 19.17 1.53
CA VAL A 119 3.95 18.87 1.92
C VAL A 119 4.40 17.52 1.38
N LEU A 120 3.55 16.49 1.47
CA LEU A 120 3.85 15.16 0.91
C LEU A 120 4.05 15.20 -0.60
N ILE A 121 3.18 15.93 -1.32
CA ILE A 121 3.35 16.17 -2.75
C ILE A 121 4.67 16.92 -3.03
N GLY A 122 5.04 17.91 -2.21
CA GLY A 122 6.33 18.60 -2.34
C GLY A 122 7.53 17.65 -2.20
N ILE A 123 7.47 16.74 -1.24
CA ILE A 123 8.51 15.72 -1.01
C ILE A 123 8.62 14.77 -2.19
N THR A 124 7.50 14.32 -2.79
CA THR A 124 7.57 13.47 -3.99
C THR A 124 8.19 14.17 -5.17
N HIS A 125 7.88 15.45 -5.38
CA HIS A 125 8.52 16.23 -6.43
C HIS A 125 10.04 16.35 -6.19
N ALA A 126 10.48 16.51 -4.93
CA ALA A 126 11.90 16.52 -4.61
C ALA A 126 12.60 15.19 -4.94
N LEU A 127 11.94 14.05 -4.69
CA LEU A 127 12.46 12.72 -5.05
C LEU A 127 12.59 12.54 -6.57
N VAL A 128 11.64 13.06 -7.33
CA VAL A 128 11.68 13.05 -8.80
C VAL A 128 12.84 13.90 -9.31
N ILE A 129 13.00 15.12 -8.77
CA ILE A 129 14.13 16.00 -9.12
C ILE A 129 15.47 15.29 -8.84
N TYR A 130 15.58 14.61 -7.69
CA TYR A 130 16.77 13.83 -7.37
C TYR A 130 17.06 12.76 -8.44
N ARG A 131 16.06 12.02 -8.92
CA ARG A 131 16.24 10.98 -9.95
C ARG A 131 16.74 11.55 -11.28
N VAL A 132 16.17 12.68 -11.71
CA VAL A 132 16.62 13.36 -12.92
C VAL A 132 18.09 13.74 -12.80
N VAL A 133 18.48 14.33 -11.67
CA VAL A 133 19.87 14.72 -11.42
C VAL A 133 20.79 13.50 -11.35
N ALA A 134 20.37 12.44 -10.65
CA ALA A 134 21.13 11.20 -10.51
C ALA A 134 21.37 10.53 -11.87
N THR A 135 20.36 10.49 -12.74
CA THR A 135 20.48 9.93 -14.11
C THR A 135 21.52 10.69 -14.93
N VAL A 136 21.50 12.02 -14.89
CA VAL A 136 22.52 12.85 -15.57
C VAL A 136 23.93 12.59 -15.01
N ILE A 137 24.06 12.43 -13.70
CA ILE A 137 25.36 12.14 -13.07
C ILE A 137 25.85 10.73 -13.46
N PHE A 138 24.97 9.73 -13.46
CA PHE A 138 25.35 8.35 -13.80
C PHE A 138 25.69 8.18 -15.28
N THR A 139 24.98 8.87 -16.18
CA THR A 139 25.33 8.87 -17.61
C THR A 139 26.68 9.55 -17.90
N GLN A 140 27.14 10.45 -17.03
CA GLN A 140 28.44 11.13 -17.13
C GLN A 140 29.54 10.46 -16.29
N SER A 141 29.24 9.35 -15.59
CA SER A 141 30.19 8.66 -14.72
C SER A 141 31.31 8.00 -15.51
N ASP A 142 32.54 7.95 -15.00
CA ASP A 142 33.67 7.32 -15.69
C ASP A 142 33.56 5.78 -15.81
N SER A 143 32.64 5.14 -15.07
CA SER A 143 32.45 3.69 -15.11
C SER A 143 31.51 3.27 -16.23
N GLU A 144 32.00 2.45 -17.17
CA GLU A 144 31.21 1.92 -18.29
C GLU A 144 29.96 1.14 -17.84
N PHE A 145 30.04 0.42 -16.71
CA PHE A 145 28.88 -0.28 -16.13
C PHE A 145 27.78 0.70 -15.69
N ILE A 146 28.16 1.79 -15.00
CA ILE A 146 27.19 2.77 -14.50
C ILE A 146 26.58 3.56 -15.67
N GLN A 147 27.36 3.84 -16.72
CA GLN A 147 26.83 4.50 -17.92
C GLN A 147 25.78 3.65 -18.64
N ILE A 148 26.03 2.35 -18.82
CA ILE A 148 25.10 1.43 -19.51
C ILE A 148 23.81 1.25 -18.71
N TRP A 149 23.91 1.12 -17.38
CA TRP A 149 22.77 0.86 -16.50
C TRP A 149 22.27 2.12 -15.78
N ALA A 150 22.59 3.32 -16.28
CA ALA A 150 22.38 4.58 -15.59
C ALA A 150 20.93 4.78 -15.12
N ASP A 151 19.96 4.52 -15.99
CA ASP A 151 18.53 4.66 -15.69
C ASP A 151 18.09 3.66 -14.61
N THR A 152 18.51 2.40 -14.72
CA THR A 152 18.19 1.36 -13.73
C THR A 152 18.80 1.69 -12.37
N VAL A 153 20.06 2.13 -12.34
CA VAL A 153 20.76 2.53 -11.11
C VAL A 153 20.11 3.78 -10.50
N ALA A 154 19.65 4.73 -11.30
CA ALA A 154 18.91 5.90 -10.84
C ALA A 154 17.56 5.51 -10.21
N VAL A 155 16.82 4.58 -10.81
CA VAL A 155 15.56 4.07 -10.24
C VAL A 155 15.81 3.34 -8.92
N ILE A 156 16.84 2.49 -8.84
CA ILE A 156 17.21 1.76 -7.61
C ILE A 156 17.58 2.75 -6.49
N THR A 157 18.49 3.68 -6.75
CA THR A 157 18.92 4.68 -5.75
C THR A 157 17.77 5.59 -5.34
N GLY A 158 16.91 5.98 -6.29
CA GLY A 158 15.67 6.71 -6.03
C GLY A 158 14.67 5.93 -5.17
N ALA A 159 14.54 4.61 -5.36
CA ALA A 159 13.67 3.77 -4.54
C ALA A 159 14.19 3.63 -3.09
N VAL A 160 15.51 3.49 -2.92
CA VAL A 160 16.15 3.48 -1.59
C VAL A 160 15.98 4.82 -0.90
N LEU A 161 16.18 5.94 -1.60
CA LEU A 161 15.97 7.28 -1.04
C LEU A 161 14.51 7.48 -0.63
N HIS A 162 13.57 7.05 -1.46
CA HIS A 162 12.15 7.10 -1.12
C HIS A 162 11.82 6.29 0.14
N TYR A 163 12.40 5.09 0.30
CA TYR A 163 12.28 4.31 1.54
C TYR A 163 12.87 5.06 2.75
N ILE A 164 14.04 5.69 2.60
CA ILE A 164 14.63 6.52 3.67
C ILE A 164 13.70 7.69 4.02
N THR A 165 13.11 8.35 3.03
CA THR A 165 12.12 9.42 3.25
C THR A 165 10.90 8.90 3.99
N ILE A 166 10.37 7.72 3.65
CA ILE A 166 9.27 7.07 4.38
C ILE A 166 9.64 6.88 5.86
N VAL A 167 10.84 6.35 6.15
CA VAL A 167 11.31 6.15 7.54
C VAL A 167 11.42 7.48 8.27
N ILE A 168 12.02 8.51 7.65
CA ILE A 168 12.16 9.84 8.25
C ILE A 168 10.78 10.44 8.52
N MET A 169 9.87 10.43 7.55
CA MET A 169 8.52 10.98 7.70
C MET A 169 7.73 10.26 8.79
N THR A 170 7.88 8.93 8.91
CA THR A 170 7.27 8.15 9.99
C THR A 170 7.82 8.54 11.36
N LYS A 171 9.14 8.79 11.47
CA LYS A 171 9.74 9.28 12.72
C LYS A 171 9.34 10.70 13.04
N VAL A 172 9.25 11.59 12.04
CA VAL A 172 8.75 12.96 12.20
C VAL A 172 7.30 12.95 12.69
N GLN A 173 6.45 12.09 12.14
CA GLN A 173 5.07 11.94 12.59
C GLN A 173 4.99 11.50 14.05
N SER A 174 5.82 10.53 14.45
CA SER A 174 5.90 10.05 15.82
C SER A 174 6.42 11.14 16.78
N ALA A 175 7.46 11.88 16.37
CA ALA A 175 8.09 12.93 17.18
C ALA A 175 7.27 14.23 17.26
N ALA A 176 6.57 14.59 16.17
CA ALA A 176 5.66 15.73 16.12
C ALA A 176 4.48 15.57 17.08
N GLY A 177 4.34 14.39 17.71
CA GLY A 177 3.35 14.15 18.74
C GLY A 177 1.99 14.59 18.24
N TRP A 178 1.54 14.02 17.10
CA TRP A 178 0.15 14.11 16.64
C TRP A 178 -0.78 13.36 17.61
N ALA A 179 -0.55 13.58 18.91
CA ALA A 179 -1.44 13.28 19.98
C ALA A 179 -2.77 13.96 19.64
N PRO A 180 -3.87 13.22 19.72
CA PRO A 180 -5.17 13.81 19.56
C PRO A 180 -5.32 14.94 20.59
N PRO A 181 -5.93 16.09 20.21
CA PRO A 181 -6.30 17.09 21.20
C PRO A 181 -7.14 16.40 22.29
N GLN A 182 -6.77 16.60 23.56
CA GLN A 182 -7.32 15.91 24.75
C GLN A 182 -8.85 15.96 24.88
N THR A 183 -9.51 16.79 24.08
CA THR A 183 -10.94 17.12 24.09
C THR A 183 -11.90 16.09 23.46
N SER A 184 -11.47 14.93 22.96
CA SER A 184 -12.44 13.95 22.44
C SER A 184 -13.19 13.26 23.60
N ARG A 185 -14.50 13.06 23.42
CA ARG A 185 -15.45 12.62 24.46
C ARG A 185 -15.17 11.20 24.96
N THR A 186 -15.10 10.25 24.03
CA THR A 186 -14.86 8.82 24.27
C THR A 186 -13.45 8.43 23.87
N PHE A 187 -12.96 7.33 24.46
CA PHE A 187 -11.65 6.79 24.14
C PHE A 187 -11.67 6.18 22.72
N SER A 188 -12.69 5.39 22.37
CA SER A 188 -12.88 4.81 21.03
C SER A 188 -12.91 5.88 19.92
N GLN A 189 -13.64 6.99 20.11
CA GLN A 189 -13.68 8.08 19.10
C GLN A 189 -12.33 8.78 18.95
N ARG A 190 -11.53 8.85 20.03
CA ARG A 190 -10.16 9.37 20.00
C ARG A 190 -9.29 8.50 19.11
N GLU A 191 -9.35 7.20 19.33
CA GLU A 191 -8.57 6.21 18.61
C GLU A 191 -8.95 6.16 17.13
N ASN A 192 -10.24 6.22 16.80
CA ASN A 192 -10.72 6.23 15.40
C ASN A 192 -10.22 7.47 14.64
N ASN A 193 -10.36 8.66 15.21
CA ASN A 193 -9.88 9.90 14.59
C ASN A 193 -8.35 9.93 14.43
N PHE A 194 -7.64 9.40 15.42
CA PHE A 194 -6.19 9.24 15.37
C PHE A 194 -5.79 8.27 14.24
N THR A 195 -6.45 7.13 14.18
CA THR A 195 -6.21 6.08 13.18
C THR A 195 -6.39 6.60 11.76
N VAL A 196 -7.51 7.26 11.46
CA VAL A 196 -7.77 7.79 10.11
C VAL A 196 -6.70 8.81 9.70
N LYS A 197 -6.30 9.71 10.62
CA LYS A 197 -5.27 10.73 10.33
C LYS A 197 -3.91 10.10 10.04
N ILE A 198 -3.47 9.17 10.89
CA ILE A 198 -2.17 8.52 10.73
C ILE A 198 -2.15 7.64 9.49
N PHE A 199 -3.18 6.83 9.30
CA PHE A 199 -3.31 6.00 8.11
C PHE A 199 -3.28 6.86 6.85
N THR A 200 -4.02 7.96 6.79
CA THR A 200 -4.03 8.86 5.61
C THR A 200 -2.64 9.42 5.32
N PHE A 201 -1.93 9.89 6.35
CA PHE A 201 -0.57 10.39 6.18
C PHE A 201 0.39 9.32 5.69
N GLN A 202 0.35 8.13 6.30
CA GLN A 202 1.19 7.00 5.93
C GLN A 202 0.88 6.50 4.53
N PHE A 203 -0.39 6.43 4.17
CA PHE A 203 -0.85 6.08 2.83
C PHE A 203 -0.25 7.02 1.79
N PHE A 204 -0.43 8.34 1.94
CA PHE A 204 0.15 9.29 1.00
C PHE A 204 1.68 9.26 1.01
N THR A 205 2.32 9.10 2.17
CA THR A 205 3.79 9.01 2.25
C THR A 205 4.32 7.80 1.47
N HIS A 206 3.65 6.65 1.54
CA HIS A 206 4.05 5.43 0.84
C HIS A 206 3.69 5.43 -0.65
N PHE A 207 2.49 5.90 -1.01
CA PHE A 207 1.93 5.72 -2.35
C PHE A 207 2.10 6.94 -3.26
N SER A 208 2.38 8.13 -2.74
CA SER A 208 2.45 9.36 -3.56
C SER A 208 3.48 9.28 -4.69
N SER A 209 4.68 8.75 -4.45
CA SER A 209 5.68 8.60 -5.51
C SER A 209 5.33 7.48 -6.50
N LEU A 210 4.63 6.43 -6.06
CA LEU A 210 4.14 5.35 -6.92
C LEU A 210 3.02 5.85 -7.84
N ILE A 211 2.09 6.65 -7.29
CA ILE A 211 1.04 7.35 -8.03
C ILE A 211 1.67 8.28 -9.07
N TYR A 212 2.73 9.00 -8.71
CA TYR A 212 3.46 9.86 -9.65
C TYR A 212 4.03 9.06 -10.83
N ILE A 213 4.74 7.96 -10.56
CA ILE A 213 5.36 7.12 -11.59
C ILE A 213 4.32 6.43 -12.46
N ALA A 214 3.24 5.94 -11.85
CA ALA A 214 2.18 5.26 -12.58
C ALA A 214 1.45 6.20 -13.55
N PHE A 215 1.06 7.40 -13.10
CA PHE A 215 0.07 8.21 -13.83
C PHE A 215 0.62 9.50 -14.46
N PHE A 216 1.70 10.08 -13.91
CA PHE A 216 2.19 11.38 -14.34
C PHE A 216 3.53 11.31 -15.09
N LEU A 217 4.40 10.36 -14.73
CA LEU A 217 5.72 10.19 -15.34
C LEU A 217 5.61 9.90 -16.85
N GLY A 218 6.44 10.59 -17.64
CA GLY A 218 6.51 10.41 -19.09
C GLY A 218 5.31 10.93 -19.90
N ARG A 219 4.25 11.45 -19.25
CA ARG A 219 3.02 11.88 -19.94
C ARG A 219 2.93 13.38 -20.19
N ILE A 220 3.65 14.19 -19.41
CA ILE A 220 3.62 15.66 -19.48
C ILE A 220 4.89 16.20 -20.15
N ASN A 221 5.69 15.37 -20.83
CA ASN A 221 7.02 15.76 -21.30
C ASN A 221 7.01 16.63 -22.56
N GLY A 222 5.88 16.67 -23.29
CA GLY A 222 5.77 17.38 -24.56
C GLY A 222 6.39 16.59 -25.70
N ARG A 223 7.05 17.27 -26.64
CA ARG A 223 7.68 16.66 -27.82
C ARG A 223 9.14 17.11 -27.95
N PRO A 224 9.98 16.35 -28.68
CA PRO A 224 11.28 16.86 -29.10
C PRO A 224 11.15 18.23 -29.76
N GLY A 225 12.04 19.17 -29.39
CA GLY A 225 11.98 20.57 -29.82
C GLY A 225 11.14 21.50 -28.92
N ASN A 226 10.10 21.00 -28.24
CA ASN A 226 9.31 21.78 -27.27
C ASN A 226 8.96 20.93 -26.05
N TYR A 227 9.94 20.80 -25.16
CA TYR A 227 9.78 20.08 -23.89
C TYR A 227 9.13 20.97 -22.84
N VAL A 228 8.23 20.39 -22.05
CA VAL A 228 7.76 21.04 -20.83
C VAL A 228 8.91 21.07 -19.83
N ARG A 229 9.27 22.27 -19.35
CA ARG A 229 10.37 22.46 -18.39
C ARG A 229 9.83 22.96 -17.05
N VAL A 230 10.19 22.29 -15.97
CA VAL A 230 9.92 22.77 -14.60
C VAL A 230 10.74 24.03 -14.34
N ALA A 231 10.06 25.11 -13.92
CA ALA A 231 10.67 26.42 -13.68
C ALA A 231 11.49 26.97 -14.87
N GLY A 232 11.15 26.55 -16.09
CA GLY A 232 11.84 26.96 -17.33
C GLY A 232 13.26 26.40 -17.53
N LYS A 233 13.79 25.65 -16.56
CA LYS A 233 15.20 25.19 -16.56
C LYS A 233 15.37 23.68 -16.68
N TRP A 234 14.53 22.90 -15.98
CA TRP A 234 14.74 21.46 -15.84
C TRP A 234 13.74 20.67 -16.69
N ARG A 235 14.24 19.75 -17.52
CA ARG A 235 13.41 18.82 -18.31
C ARG A 235 12.76 17.79 -17.38
N LEU A 236 11.49 17.47 -17.61
CA LEU A 236 10.81 16.39 -16.88
C LEU A 236 11.39 15.02 -17.25
N GLU A 237 11.32 14.09 -16.30
CA GLU A 237 11.83 12.73 -16.40
C GLU A 237 11.08 11.91 -17.46
N GLU A 238 11.82 11.15 -18.26
CA GLU A 238 11.29 10.18 -19.22
C GLU A 238 11.31 8.78 -18.61
N CYS A 239 10.36 7.94 -19.00
CA CYS A 239 10.34 6.55 -18.55
C CYS A 239 11.47 5.75 -19.19
N HIS A 240 11.87 4.68 -18.53
CA HIS A 240 12.82 3.71 -19.08
C HIS A 240 12.40 3.28 -20.51
N PRO A 241 13.34 2.96 -21.42
CA PRO A 241 13.02 2.53 -22.78
C PRO A 241 12.05 1.34 -22.85
N SER A 242 12.03 0.51 -21.81
CA SER A 242 11.11 -0.62 -21.66
C SER A 242 9.69 -0.19 -21.22
N GLY A 243 9.49 0.99 -20.64
CA GLY A 243 8.20 1.54 -20.23
C GLY A 243 8.16 1.96 -18.76
N CYS A 244 7.15 2.76 -18.37
CA CYS A 244 7.02 3.26 -17.00
C CYS A 244 6.61 2.16 -15.99
N ILE A 245 6.02 1.07 -16.47
CA ILE A 245 5.57 -0.05 -15.63
C ILE A 245 6.75 -0.78 -14.98
N THR A 246 7.91 -0.83 -15.65
CA THR A 246 9.12 -1.44 -15.09
C THR A 246 9.70 -0.60 -13.95
N ASP A 247 9.63 0.73 -14.06
CA ASP A 247 10.09 1.64 -13.00
C ASP A 247 9.20 1.48 -11.76
N LEU A 248 7.89 1.34 -11.96
CA LEU A 248 6.92 1.04 -10.91
C LEU A 248 7.20 -0.32 -10.25
N PHE A 249 7.45 -1.36 -11.06
CA PHE A 249 7.79 -2.71 -10.58
C PHE A 249 9.05 -2.71 -9.71
N ILE A 250 10.15 -2.12 -10.20
CA ILE A 250 11.44 -2.05 -9.48
C ILE A 250 11.25 -1.30 -8.17
N GLN A 251 10.55 -0.16 -8.20
CA GLN A 251 10.32 0.62 -7.00
C GLN A 251 9.48 -0.12 -5.96
N MET A 252 8.38 -0.77 -6.38
CA MET A 252 7.56 -1.55 -5.48
C MET A 252 8.34 -2.72 -4.87
N PHE A 253 9.10 -3.45 -5.69
CA PHE A 253 9.91 -4.57 -5.24
C PHE A 253 10.92 -4.13 -4.17
N ILE A 254 11.68 -3.05 -4.41
CA ILE A 254 12.66 -2.53 -3.47
C ILE A 254 11.98 -2.05 -2.19
N ILE A 255 10.93 -1.23 -2.28
CA ILE A 255 10.25 -0.70 -1.09
C ILE A 255 9.71 -1.84 -0.23
N MET A 256 9.07 -2.83 -0.86
CA MET A 256 8.43 -3.91 -0.11
C MET A 256 9.47 -4.85 0.51
N VAL A 257 10.54 -5.20 -0.21
CA VAL A 257 11.63 -6.02 0.34
C VAL A 257 12.40 -5.27 1.43
N LEU A 258 12.76 -4.01 1.23
CA LEU A 258 13.47 -3.21 2.24
C LEU A 258 12.61 -3.01 3.47
N LYS A 259 11.36 -2.57 3.30
CA LYS A 259 10.44 -2.39 4.43
C LYS A 259 10.33 -3.69 5.20
N GLN A 260 10.11 -4.79 4.52
CA GLN A 260 9.85 -6.05 5.19
C GLN A 260 11.06 -6.63 5.91
N THR A 261 12.22 -6.63 5.25
CA THR A 261 13.44 -7.19 5.86
C THR A 261 13.94 -6.31 7.00
N LEU A 262 13.89 -4.98 6.84
CA LEU A 262 14.36 -4.05 7.84
C LEU A 262 13.37 -3.90 9.00
N SER A 263 12.05 -3.96 8.76
CA SER A 263 11.05 -3.92 9.83
C SER A 263 11.21 -5.12 10.75
N ASN A 264 11.20 -6.34 10.19
CA ASN A 264 11.38 -7.59 10.96
C ASN A 264 12.70 -7.60 11.74
N PHE A 265 13.77 -7.08 11.12
CA PHE A 265 15.07 -7.00 11.78
C PHE A 265 15.06 -6.00 12.94
N VAL A 266 14.54 -4.78 12.73
CA VAL A 266 14.46 -3.74 13.78
C VAL A 266 13.54 -4.19 14.90
N GLU A 267 12.42 -4.81 14.58
CA GLU A 267 11.42 -5.26 15.54
C GLU A 267 11.94 -6.35 16.48
N TYR A 268 12.72 -7.31 15.96
CA TYR A 268 13.37 -8.32 16.79
C TYR A 268 14.59 -7.76 17.53
N LEU A 269 15.46 -7.02 16.83
CA LEU A 269 16.75 -6.62 17.35
C LEU A 269 16.64 -5.46 18.36
N SER A 270 15.73 -4.51 18.15
CA SER A 270 15.56 -3.33 19.01
C SER A 270 15.25 -3.68 20.48
N PRO A 271 14.23 -4.49 20.80
CA PRO A 271 13.96 -4.90 22.17
C PRO A 271 15.07 -5.78 22.75
N TRP A 272 15.69 -6.65 21.95
CA TRP A 272 16.80 -7.50 22.41
C TRP A 272 18.04 -6.68 22.80
N ILE A 273 18.40 -5.69 21.99
CA ILE A 273 19.48 -4.74 22.26
C ILE A 273 19.17 -3.93 23.52
N ARG A 274 17.95 -3.38 23.64
CA ARG A 274 17.52 -2.61 24.82
C ARG A 274 17.60 -3.44 26.10
N TYR A 275 17.13 -4.68 26.05
CA TYR A 275 17.22 -5.61 27.18
C TYR A 275 18.68 -5.88 27.58
N LYS A 276 19.58 -6.16 26.62
CA LYS A 276 21.00 -6.35 26.92
C LYS A 276 21.67 -5.10 27.49
N PHE A 277 21.37 -3.92 26.96
CA PHE A 277 21.91 -2.67 27.50
C PHE A 277 21.42 -2.39 28.91
N ARG A 278 20.11 -2.57 29.19
CA ARG A 278 19.56 -2.42 30.55
C ARG A 278 20.22 -3.38 31.54
N LYS A 279 20.39 -4.64 31.15
CA LYS A 279 21.06 -5.65 31.99
C LYS A 279 22.54 -5.33 32.23
N SER A 280 23.26 -4.90 31.20
CA SER A 280 24.66 -4.47 31.33
C SER A 280 24.79 -3.25 32.24
N HIS A 281 23.90 -2.26 32.10
CA HIS A 281 23.90 -1.06 32.93
C HIS A 281 23.47 -1.33 34.38
N ALA A 282 22.55 -2.29 34.61
CA ALA A 282 22.18 -2.77 35.93
C ALA A 282 23.37 -3.46 36.62
N ASN A 283 24.08 -4.33 35.90
CA ASN A 283 25.29 -4.99 36.40
C ASN A 283 26.41 -4.00 36.71
N ALA A 284 26.59 -2.95 35.89
CA ALA A 284 27.58 -1.90 36.12
C ALA A 284 27.23 -1.01 37.34
N LYS A 285 25.95 -0.70 37.57
CA LYS A 285 25.49 0.02 38.78
C LYS A 285 25.52 -0.85 40.04
N GLY A 286 25.42 -2.17 39.89
CA GLY A 286 25.47 -3.14 41.01
C GLY A 286 26.86 -3.31 41.63
N GLN A 287 27.94 -3.02 40.89
CA GLN A 287 29.32 -3.16 41.41
C GLN A 287 29.69 -2.12 42.48
N GLY A 288 28.93 -1.03 42.64
CA GLY A 288 29.15 -0.02 43.69
C GLY A 288 28.33 -0.21 44.98
N LYS A 289 27.47 -1.24 45.05
CA LYS A 289 26.57 -1.52 46.21
C LYS A 289 26.69 -2.96 46.71
N ALA A 290 27.87 -3.57 46.59
CA ALA A 290 28.15 -4.91 47.08
C ALA A 290 28.37 -4.93 48.61
N HIS A 291 27.37 -4.47 49.39
CA HIS A 291 27.31 -4.66 50.84
C HIS A 291 25.90 -4.39 51.41
N VAL A 292 24.85 -4.83 50.73
CA VAL A 292 23.53 -4.99 51.33
C VAL A 292 23.09 -6.42 51.07
N GLU A 293 22.70 -7.09 52.14
CA GLU A 293 22.59 -8.53 52.33
C GLU A 293 21.97 -9.27 51.15
N GLU A 294 22.65 -10.37 50.81
CA GLU A 294 22.14 -11.48 50.01
C GLU A 294 21.09 -12.26 50.82
N GLU A 295 20.13 -11.55 51.43
CA GLU A 295 18.92 -12.17 51.96
C GLU A 295 18.16 -12.77 50.78
N ALA A 296 17.74 -14.02 50.91
CA ALA A 296 17.08 -14.80 49.89
C ALA A 296 15.92 -14.01 49.25
N VAL A 297 16.21 -13.33 48.15
CA VAL A 297 15.20 -12.55 47.41
C VAL A 297 14.12 -13.53 46.99
N ASP A 298 12.92 -13.34 47.55
CA ASP A 298 11.76 -14.18 47.28
C ASP A 298 11.58 -14.38 45.77
N SER A 299 11.24 -15.61 45.38
CA SER A 299 11.04 -16.02 43.98
C SER A 299 10.06 -15.08 43.27
N CYS A 300 9.04 -14.60 43.99
CA CYS A 300 8.08 -13.62 43.51
C CYS A 300 8.72 -12.28 43.16
N THR A 301 9.53 -11.71 44.05
CA THR A 301 10.23 -10.43 43.84
C THR A 301 11.17 -10.51 42.64
N LYS A 302 11.87 -11.64 42.47
CA LYS A 302 12.73 -11.89 41.31
C LYS A 302 11.93 -11.96 40.00
N GLN A 303 10.76 -12.59 40.01
CA GLN A 303 9.89 -12.66 38.84
C GLN A 303 9.28 -11.29 38.49
N TRP A 304 8.91 -10.49 39.48
CA TRP A 304 8.40 -9.15 39.28
C TRP A 304 9.46 -8.21 38.71
N LEU A 305 10.68 -8.22 39.25
CA LEU A 305 11.82 -7.45 38.72
C LEU A 305 12.12 -7.83 37.26
N ARG A 306 12.13 -9.13 36.95
CA ARG A 306 12.32 -9.61 35.58
C ARG A 306 11.26 -9.06 34.63
N ASN A 307 9.99 -9.03 35.05
CA ASN A 307 8.92 -8.46 34.24
C ASN A 307 9.04 -6.93 34.12
N TYR A 308 9.52 -6.26 35.16
CA TYR A 308 9.73 -4.81 35.14
C TYR A 308 10.87 -4.41 34.18
N GLU A 309 11.89 -5.23 34.01
CA GLU A 309 12.99 -4.95 33.07
C GLU A 309 12.59 -5.01 31.58
N LEU A 310 11.49 -5.71 31.27
CA LEU A 310 10.95 -5.83 29.91
C LEU A 310 10.49 -4.47 29.35
N ASP A 311 10.35 -4.40 28.02
CA ASP A 311 9.89 -3.19 27.35
C ASP A 311 8.43 -2.86 27.71
N GLU A 312 8.17 -1.58 27.88
CA GLU A 312 6.83 -1.08 28.19
C GLU A 312 5.95 -1.13 26.95
N VAL A 313 4.66 -1.44 27.15
CA VAL A 313 3.68 -1.49 26.08
C VAL A 313 2.72 -0.34 26.22
N ASN A 314 2.59 0.44 25.15
CA ASN A 314 1.62 1.53 25.06
C ASN A 314 0.28 1.01 24.53
N ILE A 315 -0.81 1.73 24.81
CA ILE A 315 -2.14 1.42 24.28
C ILE A 315 -2.14 1.44 22.75
N PHE A 316 -1.29 2.29 22.15
CA PHE A 316 -1.11 2.40 20.70
C PHE A 316 -0.11 1.40 20.12
N SER A 317 0.49 0.50 20.91
CA SER A 317 1.43 -0.49 20.37
C SER A 317 0.76 -1.41 19.34
N LEU A 318 -0.48 -1.84 19.61
CA LEU A 318 -1.25 -2.67 18.68
C LEU A 318 -1.67 -1.89 17.42
N PHE A 319 -1.84 -0.58 17.54
CA PHE A 319 -2.18 0.29 16.42
C PHE A 319 -1.07 0.29 15.36
N ASP A 320 0.20 0.36 15.79
CA ASP A 320 1.35 0.33 14.87
C ASP A 320 1.43 -1.02 14.12
N GLU A 321 1.17 -2.15 14.80
CA GLU A 321 1.11 -3.47 14.16
C GLU A 321 0.01 -3.54 13.09
N PHE A 322 -1.20 -3.04 13.39
CA PHE A 322 -2.29 -3.00 12.42
C PHE A 322 -1.97 -2.06 11.26
N LEU A 323 -1.40 -0.88 11.53
CA LEU A 323 -1.03 0.08 10.51
C LEU A 323 -0.05 -0.53 9.50
N GLU A 324 0.96 -1.27 9.98
CA GLU A 324 1.92 -1.96 9.12
C GLU A 324 1.23 -2.95 8.18
N MET A 325 0.34 -3.78 8.73
CA MET A 325 -0.43 -4.77 7.96
C MET A 325 -1.40 -4.12 6.97
N MET A 326 -2.03 -2.99 7.31
CA MET A 326 -2.93 -2.26 6.41
C MET A 326 -2.19 -1.63 5.22
N ILE A 327 -0.98 -1.11 5.46
CA ILE A 327 -0.13 -0.60 4.39
C ILE A 327 0.32 -1.76 3.49
N GLN A 328 0.70 -2.91 4.06
CA GLN A 328 1.03 -4.11 3.28
C GLN A 328 -0.16 -4.56 2.41
N TYR A 329 -1.37 -4.63 2.97
CA TYR A 329 -2.60 -4.93 2.23
C TYR A 329 -2.82 -3.94 1.06
N SER A 330 -2.58 -2.65 1.28
CA SER A 330 -2.69 -1.61 0.26
C SER A 330 -1.70 -1.85 -0.91
N PHE A 331 -0.46 -2.23 -0.60
CA PHE A 331 0.54 -2.59 -1.63
C PHE A 331 0.12 -3.81 -2.45
N THR A 332 -0.47 -4.82 -1.81
CA THR A 332 -0.90 -6.06 -2.48
C THR A 332 -2.16 -5.92 -3.32
N THR A 333 -2.93 -4.84 -3.15
CA THR A 333 -4.24 -4.67 -3.82
C THR A 333 -4.25 -3.55 -4.84
N ILE A 334 -3.66 -2.37 -4.55
CA ILE A 334 -3.81 -1.18 -5.41
C ILE A 334 -2.97 -1.23 -6.68
N PHE A 335 -1.76 -1.77 -6.60
CA PHE A 335 -0.79 -1.79 -7.71
C PHE A 335 -0.44 -3.22 -8.15
N VAL A 336 -1.35 -4.16 -7.93
CA VAL A 336 -1.09 -5.58 -8.22
C VAL A 336 -0.97 -5.87 -9.71
N ALA A 337 -1.62 -5.06 -10.56
CA ALA A 337 -1.45 -5.12 -12.01
C ALA A 337 0.00 -4.83 -12.45
N ALA A 338 0.76 -4.02 -11.71
CA ALA A 338 2.16 -3.76 -12.01
C ALA A 338 3.11 -4.79 -11.40
N PHE A 339 2.71 -5.42 -10.28
CA PHE A 339 3.56 -6.35 -9.54
C PHE A 339 2.79 -7.60 -9.08
N PRO A 340 2.70 -8.65 -9.93
CA PRO A 340 1.93 -9.85 -9.60
C PRO A 340 2.48 -10.69 -8.44
N LEU A 341 3.77 -10.54 -8.12
CA LEU A 341 4.42 -11.23 -6.98
C LEU A 341 4.14 -10.56 -5.63
N ALA A 342 3.42 -9.43 -5.59
CA ALA A 342 3.14 -8.72 -4.34
C ALA A 342 2.49 -9.63 -3.28
N PRO A 343 1.45 -10.42 -3.61
CA PRO A 343 0.81 -11.31 -2.63
C PRO A 343 1.74 -12.41 -2.12
N LEU A 344 2.68 -12.89 -2.94
CA LEU A 344 3.65 -13.91 -2.53
C LEU A 344 4.61 -13.37 -1.47
N LEU A 345 5.21 -12.21 -1.73
CA LEU A 345 6.13 -11.58 -0.79
C LEU A 345 5.43 -11.20 0.52
N ALA A 346 4.19 -10.68 0.44
CA ALA A 346 3.35 -10.42 1.60
C ALA A 346 3.00 -11.70 2.38
N PHE A 347 2.73 -12.80 1.70
CA PHE A 347 2.48 -14.10 2.33
C PHE A 347 3.72 -14.61 3.07
N LEU A 348 4.89 -14.56 2.42
CA LEU A 348 6.15 -14.98 3.02
C LEU A 348 6.48 -14.18 4.27
N ASN A 349 6.23 -12.86 4.28
CA ASN A 349 6.49 -12.12 5.49
C ASN A 349 5.44 -12.32 6.56
N ASN A 350 4.16 -12.49 6.24
CA ASN A 350 3.19 -12.82 7.28
C ASN A 350 3.52 -14.14 7.99
N LEU A 351 4.13 -15.11 7.28
CA LEU A 351 4.62 -16.35 7.90
C LEU A 351 5.77 -16.11 8.89
N ILE A 352 6.61 -15.10 8.65
CA ILE A 352 7.69 -14.70 9.55
C ILE A 352 7.15 -13.78 10.66
N GLU A 353 6.16 -12.94 10.35
CA GLU A 353 5.58 -11.93 11.23
C GLU A 353 4.85 -12.55 12.40
N ILE A 354 3.91 -13.47 12.13
CA ILE A 354 3.10 -14.11 13.18
C ILE A 354 3.96 -14.69 14.32
N PRO A 355 5.01 -15.49 14.05
CA PRO A 355 5.88 -15.99 15.12
C PRO A 355 6.76 -14.88 15.73
N LEU A 356 7.25 -13.90 14.97
CA LEU A 356 8.01 -12.78 15.53
C LEU A 356 7.16 -11.96 16.51
N ASP A 357 5.95 -11.59 16.13
CA ASP A 357 4.96 -10.93 16.97
C ASP A 357 4.66 -11.73 18.25
N THR A 358 4.51 -13.04 18.11
CA THR A 358 4.26 -13.93 19.26
C THR A 358 5.45 -13.92 20.22
N ILE A 359 6.68 -13.99 19.70
CA ILE A 359 7.90 -13.94 20.51
C ILE A 359 8.05 -12.57 21.19
N LYS A 360 7.79 -11.48 20.46
CA LYS A 360 7.82 -10.10 20.95
C LYS A 360 6.87 -9.93 22.14
N MET A 361 5.60 -10.30 21.96
CA MET A 361 4.56 -10.14 22.98
C MET A 361 4.74 -11.07 24.20
N VAL A 362 5.30 -12.27 24.02
CA VAL A 362 5.46 -13.25 25.12
C VAL A 362 6.77 -13.07 25.89
N ARG A 363 7.87 -12.72 25.23
CA ARG A 363 9.22 -12.73 25.84
C ARG A 363 9.85 -11.35 26.03
N LEU A 364 9.51 -10.37 25.20
CA LEU A 364 10.25 -9.10 25.13
C LEU A 364 9.46 -7.91 25.71
N GLN A 365 8.13 -8.03 25.77
CA GLN A 365 7.24 -6.99 26.24
C GLN A 365 6.57 -7.35 27.57
N ARG A 366 6.22 -6.32 28.35
CA ARG A 366 5.34 -6.47 29.52
C ARG A 366 3.94 -6.90 29.09
N ARG A 367 3.27 -7.69 29.94
CA ARG A 367 1.89 -8.12 29.69
C ARG A 367 0.95 -6.92 29.61
N MET A 368 0.27 -6.76 28.47
CA MET A 368 -0.78 -5.76 28.29
C MET A 368 -1.99 -6.05 29.19
N VAL A 369 -2.67 -4.98 29.62
CA VAL A 369 -3.97 -5.10 30.28
C VAL A 369 -5.00 -5.59 29.25
N PRO A 370 -5.67 -6.73 29.50
CA PRO A 370 -6.64 -7.26 28.56
C PRO A 370 -7.81 -6.28 28.40
N ARG A 371 -8.15 -5.98 27.14
CA ARG A 371 -9.33 -5.20 26.77
C ARG A 371 -10.24 -6.05 25.90
N ARG A 372 -11.54 -5.82 26.01
CA ARG A 372 -12.55 -6.47 25.19
C ARG A 372 -12.75 -5.65 23.92
N ALA A 373 -12.91 -6.33 22.79
CA ALA A 373 -13.22 -5.72 21.50
C ALA A 373 -14.02 -6.74 20.67
N LYS A 374 -15.14 -6.30 20.09
CA LYS A 374 -16.00 -7.15 19.25
C LYS A 374 -15.52 -7.24 17.80
N ASP A 375 -14.77 -6.25 17.34
CA ASP A 375 -14.24 -6.13 15.99
C ASP A 375 -12.84 -5.50 16.00
N ILE A 376 -12.27 -5.32 14.80
CA ILE A 376 -11.00 -4.60 14.60
C ILE A 376 -11.21 -3.08 14.54
N GLY A 377 -12.39 -2.57 14.86
CA GLY A 377 -12.71 -1.15 14.83
C GLY A 377 -12.72 -0.53 13.42
N ILE A 378 -12.23 0.71 13.34
CA ILE A 378 -12.20 1.56 12.14
C ILE A 378 -11.44 0.94 10.95
N TRP A 379 -10.53 -0.01 11.21
CA TRP A 379 -9.73 -0.67 10.19
C TRP A 379 -10.59 -1.40 9.15
N LEU A 380 -11.80 -1.84 9.48
CA LEU A 380 -12.75 -2.40 8.51
C LEU A 380 -13.16 -1.39 7.44
N GLN A 381 -13.49 -0.16 7.85
CA GLN A 381 -13.86 0.91 6.91
C GLN A 381 -12.66 1.31 6.06
N VAL A 382 -11.46 1.32 6.65
CA VAL A 382 -10.20 1.56 5.93
C VAL A 382 -9.97 0.49 4.86
N LEU A 383 -10.15 -0.79 5.19
CA LEU A 383 -10.03 -1.89 4.22
C LEU A 383 -11.07 -1.79 3.08
N GLU A 384 -12.31 -1.42 3.39
CA GLU A 384 -13.35 -1.20 2.37
C GLU A 384 -12.99 -0.05 1.42
N ALA A 385 -12.42 1.04 1.96
CA ALA A 385 -11.93 2.16 1.17
C ALA A 385 -10.73 1.76 0.28
N ILE A 386 -9.76 1.01 0.82
CA ILE A 386 -8.64 0.46 0.05
C ILE A 386 -9.17 -0.45 -1.08
N GLY A 387 -10.17 -1.29 -0.81
CA GLY A 387 -10.78 -2.15 -1.82
C GLY A 387 -11.39 -1.37 -3.00
N ILE A 388 -12.01 -0.22 -2.75
CA ILE A 388 -12.50 0.67 -3.82
C ILE A 388 -11.34 1.31 -4.58
N LEU A 389 -10.35 1.84 -3.86
CA LEU A 389 -9.14 2.42 -4.47
C LEU A 389 -8.36 1.40 -5.30
N ALA A 390 -8.38 0.12 -4.91
CA ALA A 390 -7.70 -0.93 -5.64
C ALA A 390 -8.32 -1.22 -7.01
N VAL A 391 -9.65 -1.17 -7.13
CA VAL A 391 -10.32 -1.31 -8.43
C VAL A 391 -9.94 -0.16 -9.36
N ILE A 392 -10.00 1.07 -8.85
CA ILE A 392 -9.65 2.28 -9.62
C ILE A 392 -8.16 2.27 -9.99
N GLY A 393 -7.29 1.99 -9.02
CA GLY A 393 -5.84 1.96 -9.19
C GLY A 393 -5.39 0.96 -10.25
N ASN A 394 -5.85 -0.29 -10.18
CA ASN A 394 -5.50 -1.30 -11.17
C ASN A 394 -6.08 -0.97 -12.55
N GLY A 395 -7.30 -0.45 -12.63
CA GLY A 395 -7.91 -0.01 -13.89
C GLY A 395 -7.09 1.09 -14.55
N LEU A 396 -6.66 2.10 -13.79
CA LEU A 396 -5.81 3.19 -14.28
C LEU A 396 -4.40 2.71 -14.66
N VAL A 397 -3.78 1.80 -13.90
CA VAL A 397 -2.45 1.26 -14.23
C VAL A 397 -2.49 0.53 -15.58
N ILE A 398 -3.51 -0.31 -15.81
CA ILE A 398 -3.67 -1.03 -17.08
C ILE A 398 -4.03 -0.09 -18.24
N ALA A 399 -4.88 0.91 -18.00
CA ALA A 399 -5.30 1.83 -19.05
C ALA A 399 -4.19 2.81 -19.45
N ILE A 400 -3.49 3.38 -18.47
CA ILE A 400 -2.56 4.50 -18.67
C ILE A 400 -1.12 3.99 -18.78
N THR A 401 -0.65 3.26 -17.78
CA THR A 401 0.77 2.91 -17.61
C THR A 401 1.20 1.75 -18.51
N SER A 402 0.35 0.74 -18.65
CA SER A 402 0.58 -0.46 -19.46
C SER A 402 0.45 -0.20 -20.96
N ASP A 403 1.21 -0.96 -21.76
CA ASP A 403 1.11 -0.97 -23.22
C ASP A 403 0.03 -1.92 -23.76
N PHE A 404 -0.75 -2.54 -22.87
CA PHE A 404 -1.80 -3.47 -23.24
C PHE A 404 -2.83 -2.86 -24.21
N ILE A 405 -3.39 -1.69 -23.90
CA ILE A 405 -4.44 -1.08 -24.73
C ILE A 405 -3.93 -0.65 -26.12
N PRO A 406 -2.82 0.10 -26.24
CA PRO A 406 -2.26 0.41 -27.56
C PRO A 406 -1.94 -0.83 -28.40
N MET A 407 -1.43 -1.89 -27.78
CA MET A 407 -1.13 -3.15 -28.45
C MET A 407 -2.39 -3.82 -29.00
N GLN A 408 -3.48 -3.86 -28.22
CA GLN A 408 -4.77 -4.38 -28.68
C GLN A 408 -5.37 -3.53 -29.81
N VAL A 409 -5.33 -2.20 -29.70
CA VAL A 409 -5.80 -1.31 -30.77
C VAL A 409 -5.02 -1.52 -32.07
N TYR A 410 -3.70 -1.68 -31.98
CA TYR A 410 -2.87 -2.02 -33.14
C TYR A 410 -3.27 -3.36 -33.75
N LYS A 411 -3.42 -4.41 -32.93
CA LYS A 411 -3.81 -5.75 -33.35
C LYS A 411 -5.11 -5.75 -34.16
N TYR A 412 -6.11 -4.96 -33.77
CA TYR A 412 -7.42 -4.92 -34.43
C TYR A 412 -7.57 -3.88 -35.55
N THR A 413 -6.66 -2.90 -35.66
CA THR A 413 -6.81 -1.80 -36.64
C THR A 413 -5.73 -1.82 -37.72
N ASN A 414 -4.46 -1.95 -37.31
CA ASN A 414 -3.30 -1.69 -38.18
C ASN A 414 -2.38 -2.90 -38.35
N SER A 415 -2.78 -4.06 -37.83
CA SER A 415 -1.95 -5.26 -37.89
C SER A 415 -1.86 -5.83 -39.31
N PRO A 416 -0.75 -6.51 -39.64
CA PRO A 416 -0.64 -7.24 -40.90
C PRO A 416 -1.72 -8.34 -41.04
N CYS A 417 -2.24 -8.86 -39.92
CA CYS A 417 -3.36 -9.81 -39.94
C CYS A 417 -4.65 -9.20 -40.50
N VAL A 418 -4.95 -7.94 -40.18
CA VAL A 418 -6.14 -7.24 -40.70
C VAL A 418 -5.90 -6.73 -42.12
N LEU A 419 -4.70 -6.17 -42.39
CA LEU A 419 -4.39 -5.56 -43.67
C LEU A 419 -4.11 -6.57 -44.79
N GLN A 420 -3.45 -7.69 -44.48
CA GLN A 420 -3.03 -8.70 -45.46
C GLN A 420 -3.82 -10.02 -45.35
N ASN A 421 -4.74 -10.13 -44.37
CA ASN A 421 -5.61 -11.30 -44.15
C ASN A 421 -4.83 -12.63 -44.04
N ARG A 422 -3.58 -12.58 -43.54
CA ARG A 422 -2.71 -13.75 -43.33
C ARG A 422 -2.77 -14.18 -41.87
N THR A 423 -3.05 -15.46 -41.64
CA THR A 423 -3.11 -16.08 -40.30
C THR A 423 -1.78 -16.66 -39.83
N ASP A 424 -0.80 -16.78 -40.74
CA ASP A 424 0.44 -17.52 -40.49
C ASP A 424 1.54 -16.67 -39.84
N ILE A 425 1.26 -15.38 -39.60
CA ILE A 425 2.21 -14.39 -39.08
C ILE A 425 1.67 -13.87 -37.75
N ASP A 426 2.54 -13.68 -36.76
CA ASP A 426 2.16 -13.02 -35.51
C ASP A 426 1.65 -11.59 -35.80
N CYS A 427 0.41 -11.31 -35.38
CA CYS A 427 -0.27 -10.05 -35.64
C CYS A 427 0.38 -8.83 -34.99
N LEU A 428 1.31 -9.05 -34.04
CA LEU A 428 2.07 -7.97 -33.39
C LEU A 428 3.35 -7.58 -34.15
N THR A 429 3.68 -8.29 -35.23
CA THR A 429 4.84 -7.93 -36.06
C THR A 429 4.71 -6.50 -36.62
N GLY A 430 5.73 -5.67 -36.37
CA GLY A 430 5.74 -4.27 -36.79
C GLY A 430 5.18 -3.26 -35.78
N TYR A 431 4.67 -3.70 -34.62
CA TYR A 431 4.11 -2.83 -33.59
C TYR A 431 5.07 -1.72 -33.15
N VAL A 432 6.32 -2.06 -32.81
CA VAL A 432 7.33 -1.08 -32.36
C VAL A 432 7.54 0.00 -33.40
N ASN A 433 7.62 -0.36 -34.69
CA ASN A 433 7.80 0.59 -35.78
C ASN A 433 6.58 1.53 -35.93
N ASN A 434 5.35 1.03 -35.72
CA ASN A 434 4.14 1.84 -35.76
C ASN A 434 3.94 2.71 -34.51
N SER A 435 4.45 2.27 -33.35
CA SER A 435 4.31 2.99 -32.08
C SER A 435 5.24 4.21 -31.94
N LEU A 436 6.20 4.35 -32.84
CA LEU A 436 7.21 5.40 -32.82
C LEU A 436 6.87 6.48 -33.83
N SER A 437 6.81 7.73 -33.37
CA SER A 437 6.70 8.91 -34.23
C SER A 437 8.08 9.40 -34.67
N LEU A 438 8.12 9.98 -35.87
CA LEU A 438 9.33 10.52 -36.47
C LEU A 438 9.51 11.99 -36.07
N PHE A 439 10.77 12.39 -35.84
CA PHE A 439 11.16 13.76 -35.57
C PHE A 439 12.37 14.14 -36.41
N HIS A 440 12.31 15.27 -37.11
CA HIS A 440 13.43 15.78 -37.88
C HIS A 440 14.38 16.59 -36.98
N VAL A 441 15.66 16.23 -36.98
CA VAL A 441 16.68 16.88 -36.11
C VAL A 441 16.88 18.36 -36.46
N ARG A 442 16.44 18.78 -37.65
CA ARG A 442 16.47 20.19 -38.09
C ARG A 442 15.56 21.09 -37.26
N ASP A 443 14.51 20.53 -36.67
CA ASP A 443 13.48 21.28 -35.94
C ASP A 443 13.79 21.41 -34.44
N PHE A 444 15.00 21.04 -34.01
CA PHE A 444 15.47 21.33 -32.66
C PHE A 444 15.66 22.85 -32.45
N GLU A 445 15.22 23.36 -31.30
CA GLU A 445 15.54 24.71 -30.87
C GLU A 445 17.07 24.93 -30.86
N TRP A 446 17.53 26.11 -31.31
CA TRP A 446 18.93 26.49 -31.50
C TRP A 446 19.87 26.17 -30.32
N GLN A 447 19.34 26.12 -29.09
CA GLN A 447 20.09 25.85 -27.86
C GLN A 447 20.42 24.37 -27.63
N MET A 448 19.90 23.43 -28.44
CA MET A 448 20.03 21.98 -28.22
C MET A 448 20.79 21.24 -29.34
N LYS A 449 21.69 21.91 -30.07
CA LYS A 449 22.48 21.25 -31.13
C LYS A 449 23.29 20.08 -30.57
N LEU A 450 23.11 18.90 -31.16
CA LEU A 450 23.86 17.68 -30.83
C LEU A 450 25.37 17.92 -30.96
N PRO A 451 26.21 17.23 -30.15
CA PRO A 451 27.66 17.23 -30.33
C PRO A 451 28.04 16.80 -31.75
N ASP A 452 29.15 17.36 -32.26
CA ASP A 452 29.56 17.28 -33.68
C ASP A 452 29.68 15.86 -34.24
N SER A 453 29.85 14.85 -33.38
CA SER A 453 29.93 13.43 -33.74
C SER A 453 28.61 12.79 -34.21
N LYS A 454 27.46 13.47 -34.04
CA LYS A 454 26.13 12.92 -34.40
C LYS A 454 25.39 13.69 -35.50
N ARG A 455 26.09 14.56 -36.25
CA ARG A 455 25.48 15.43 -37.29
C ARG A 455 25.00 14.68 -38.55
N GLU A 456 25.37 13.41 -38.72
CA GLU A 456 24.89 12.59 -39.85
C GLU A 456 23.44 12.08 -39.65
N ILE A 457 22.91 12.13 -38.43
CA ILE A 457 21.56 11.65 -38.13
C ILE A 457 20.54 12.74 -38.52
N THR A 458 19.75 12.48 -39.56
CA THR A 458 18.72 13.41 -40.07
C THR A 458 17.39 13.30 -39.31
N GLU A 459 17.08 12.13 -38.78
CA GLU A 459 15.79 11.79 -38.20
C GLU A 459 15.98 10.98 -36.92
N CYS A 460 15.15 11.24 -35.91
CA CYS A 460 15.07 10.41 -34.71
C CYS A 460 13.64 9.95 -34.46
N ARG A 461 13.50 8.87 -33.70
CA ARG A 461 12.21 8.27 -33.36
C ARG A 461 11.98 8.41 -31.87
N TYR A 462 10.77 8.78 -31.51
CA TYR A 462 10.34 8.92 -30.12
C TYR A 462 8.95 8.33 -29.94
N ARG A 463 8.65 7.97 -28.70
CA ARG A 463 7.41 7.27 -28.34
C ARG A 463 6.29 8.27 -28.11
N ASP A 464 5.56 8.60 -29.17
CA ASP A 464 4.30 9.36 -29.11
C ASP A 464 3.49 9.07 -30.39
N TYR A 465 2.20 9.39 -30.38
CA TYR A 465 1.32 9.22 -31.55
C TYR A 465 1.09 10.56 -32.24
N ARG A 466 2.12 11.03 -32.95
CA ARG A 466 2.12 12.31 -33.67
C ARG A 466 2.44 12.15 -35.15
N ASN A 467 1.92 13.07 -35.96
CA ASN A 467 2.23 13.16 -37.39
C ASN A 467 3.68 13.66 -37.59
N ALA A 468 4.33 13.21 -38.67
CA ALA A 468 5.71 13.57 -38.97
C ALA A 468 5.86 15.04 -39.45
N ASP A 469 4.87 15.55 -40.19
CA ASP A 469 4.97 16.87 -40.83
C ASP A 469 4.65 18.01 -39.84
N ASP A 470 3.47 17.96 -39.21
CA ASP A 470 2.98 19.05 -38.35
C ASP A 470 3.21 18.81 -36.84
N TYR A 471 3.72 17.63 -36.48
CA TYR A 471 3.91 17.19 -35.08
C TYR A 471 2.66 17.30 -34.20
N SER A 472 1.47 17.38 -34.82
CA SER A 472 0.15 17.36 -34.19
C SER A 472 -0.24 15.92 -33.82
N TYR A 473 -1.19 15.76 -32.90
CA TYR A 473 -1.67 14.43 -32.51
C TYR A 473 -2.34 13.74 -33.70
N SER A 474 -1.95 12.49 -33.94
CA SER A 474 -2.51 11.71 -35.04
C SER A 474 -3.92 11.19 -34.70
N VAL A 475 -4.66 10.73 -35.71
CA VAL A 475 -5.96 10.07 -35.49
C VAL A 475 -5.81 8.81 -34.61
N GLN A 476 -4.66 8.12 -34.71
CA GLN A 476 -4.36 6.95 -33.89
C GLN A 476 -4.29 7.30 -32.40
N PHE A 477 -3.73 8.46 -32.04
CA PHE A 477 -3.70 8.93 -30.66
C PHE A 477 -5.11 8.97 -30.05
N TRP A 478 -6.06 9.57 -30.76
CA TRP A 478 -7.45 9.73 -30.28
C TRP A 478 -8.18 8.40 -30.19
N HIS A 479 -7.93 7.46 -31.09
CA HIS A 479 -8.49 6.10 -31.01
C HIS A 479 -7.97 5.36 -29.78
N ILE A 480 -6.66 5.42 -29.52
CA ILE A 480 -6.05 4.81 -28.34
C ILE A 480 -6.57 5.47 -27.07
N PHE A 481 -6.67 6.80 -27.05
CA PHE A 481 -7.21 7.54 -25.90
C PHE A 481 -8.67 7.16 -25.60
N ALA A 482 -9.52 7.08 -26.63
CA ALA A 482 -10.90 6.63 -26.49
C ALA A 482 -10.99 5.19 -25.99
N ALA A 483 -10.16 4.28 -26.52
CA ALA A 483 -10.09 2.89 -26.06
C ALA A 483 -9.66 2.77 -24.60
N ARG A 484 -8.70 3.59 -24.15
CA ARG A 484 -8.28 3.65 -22.74
C ARG A 484 -9.42 4.05 -21.81
N LEU A 485 -10.17 5.09 -22.17
CA LEU A 485 -11.32 5.55 -21.39
C LEU A 485 -12.44 4.49 -21.36
N ALA A 486 -12.76 3.90 -22.52
CA ALA A 486 -13.77 2.85 -22.62
C ALA A 486 -13.40 1.62 -21.77
N PHE A 487 -12.14 1.20 -21.81
CA PHE A 487 -11.63 0.11 -20.98
C PHE A 487 -11.75 0.43 -19.50
N LEU A 488 -11.35 1.63 -19.06
CA LEU A 488 -11.42 2.04 -17.66
C LEU A 488 -12.86 1.95 -17.13
N ILE A 489 -13.80 2.55 -17.87
CA ILE A 489 -15.23 2.52 -17.51
C ILE A 489 -15.73 1.08 -17.42
N LEU A 490 -15.44 0.25 -18.42
CA LEU A 490 -15.88 -1.14 -18.44
C LEU A 490 -15.27 -1.94 -17.28
N PHE A 491 -13.97 -1.80 -17.04
CA PHE A 491 -13.25 -2.49 -15.96
C PHE A 491 -13.83 -2.12 -14.59
N GLU A 492 -14.02 -0.84 -14.33
CA GLU A 492 -14.60 -0.36 -13.06
C GLU A 492 -16.01 -0.89 -12.84
N HIS A 493 -16.90 -0.78 -13.84
CA HIS A 493 -18.29 -1.24 -13.71
C HIS A 493 -18.36 -2.76 -13.53
N VAL A 494 -17.56 -3.54 -14.28
CA VAL A 494 -17.51 -5.00 -14.13
C VAL A 494 -17.03 -5.38 -12.74
N ALA A 495 -15.94 -4.78 -12.25
CA ALA A 495 -15.42 -5.06 -10.91
C ALA A 495 -16.41 -4.65 -9.80
N LEU A 496 -17.12 -3.53 -9.97
CA LEU A 496 -18.17 -3.09 -9.05
C LEU A 496 -19.38 -4.03 -9.06
N CYS A 497 -19.86 -4.46 -10.24
CA CYS A 497 -20.94 -5.44 -10.35
C CYS A 497 -20.56 -6.74 -9.64
N ILE A 498 -19.34 -7.21 -9.85
CA ILE A 498 -18.83 -8.41 -9.20
C ILE A 498 -18.78 -8.25 -7.67
N LYS A 499 -18.32 -7.09 -7.17
CA LYS A 499 -18.35 -6.77 -5.74
C LYS A 499 -19.76 -6.85 -5.17
N LEU A 500 -20.75 -6.27 -5.85
CA LEU A 500 -22.15 -6.28 -5.41
C LEU A 500 -22.72 -7.70 -5.37
N ILE A 501 -22.38 -8.53 -6.37
CA ILE A 501 -22.79 -9.94 -6.41
C ILE A 501 -22.16 -10.73 -5.25
N ALA A 502 -20.87 -10.53 -4.98
CA ALA A 502 -20.17 -11.21 -3.88
C ALA A 502 -20.75 -10.84 -2.52
N ALA A 503 -21.03 -9.55 -2.29
CA ALA A 503 -21.66 -9.06 -1.07
C ALA A 503 -23.10 -9.54 -0.89
N TRP A 504 -23.85 -9.71 -2.00
CA TRP A 504 -25.19 -10.29 -1.94
C TRP A 504 -25.18 -11.80 -1.65
N TYR A 505 -24.21 -12.52 -2.22
CA TYR A 505 -24.13 -13.98 -2.10
C TYR A 505 -23.62 -14.44 -0.74
N VAL A 506 -22.66 -13.73 -0.15
CA VAL A 506 -22.06 -14.08 1.15
C VAL A 506 -22.71 -13.27 2.26
N PRO A 507 -23.55 -13.87 3.14
CA PRO A 507 -24.14 -13.13 4.24
C PRO A 507 -23.08 -12.76 5.29
N ASP A 508 -23.15 -11.51 5.75
CA ASP A 508 -22.27 -10.93 6.80
C ASP A 508 -22.16 -11.78 8.06
N ILE A 509 -23.25 -12.47 8.45
CA ILE A 509 -23.32 -13.27 9.67
C ILE A 509 -23.69 -14.69 9.30
N SER A 510 -22.92 -15.66 9.80
CA SER A 510 -23.24 -17.07 9.60
C SER A 510 -24.59 -17.43 10.25
N MET A 511 -25.39 -18.24 9.54
CA MET A 511 -26.71 -18.68 10.06
C MET A 511 -26.59 -19.43 11.39
N ALA A 512 -25.49 -20.14 11.63
CA ALA A 512 -25.22 -20.81 12.89
C ALA A 512 -25.12 -19.83 14.06
N VAL A 513 -24.36 -18.72 13.90
CA VAL A 513 -24.24 -17.68 14.92
C VAL A 513 -25.58 -16.97 15.15
N LYS A 514 -26.29 -16.65 14.06
CA LYS A 514 -27.61 -16.02 14.13
C LYS A 514 -28.61 -16.89 14.90
N ASN A 515 -28.65 -18.19 14.63
CA ASN A 515 -29.52 -19.15 15.32
C ASN A 515 -29.11 -19.37 16.78
N LYS A 516 -27.81 -19.43 17.08
CA LYS A 516 -27.30 -19.52 18.46
C LYS A 516 -27.76 -18.33 19.29
N HIS A 517 -27.61 -17.11 18.77
CA HIS A 517 -28.03 -15.91 19.46
C HIS A 517 -29.56 -15.80 19.58
N LEU A 518 -30.29 -16.18 18.53
CA LEU A 518 -31.75 -16.24 18.58
C LEU A 518 -32.23 -17.17 19.69
N LYS A 519 -31.61 -18.36 19.82
CA LYS A 519 -31.92 -19.32 20.87
C LYS A 519 -31.62 -18.77 22.27
N GLN A 520 -30.45 -18.17 22.46
CA GLN A 520 -30.08 -17.53 23.74
C GLN A 520 -31.07 -16.40 24.10
N LYS A 521 -31.47 -15.58 23.13
CA LYS A 521 -32.44 -14.50 23.34
C LYS A 521 -33.82 -15.06 23.70
N TYR A 522 -34.26 -16.11 23.03
CA TYR A 522 -35.51 -16.80 23.33
C TYR A 522 -35.50 -17.40 24.75
N ASP A 523 -34.43 -18.11 25.12
CA ASP A 523 -34.30 -18.72 26.45
C ASP A 523 -34.26 -17.66 27.57
N ARG A 524 -33.56 -16.54 27.35
CA ARG A 524 -33.53 -15.40 28.29
C ARG A 524 -34.92 -14.79 28.50
N LEU A 525 -35.61 -14.47 27.41
CA LEU A 525 -36.95 -13.87 27.47
C LEU A 525 -37.97 -14.82 28.12
N LYS A 526 -37.88 -16.13 27.83
CA LYS A 526 -38.71 -17.15 28.48
C LYS A 526 -38.45 -17.20 29.99
N GLY A 527 -37.18 -17.10 30.41
CA GLY A 527 -36.78 -17.00 31.81
C GLY A 527 -37.39 -15.78 32.50
N GLU A 528 -37.20 -14.59 31.93
CA GLU A 528 -37.74 -13.32 32.45
C GLU A 528 -39.28 -13.37 32.59
N LEU A 529 -39.99 -13.91 31.59
CA LEU A 529 -41.44 -14.09 31.65
C LEU A 529 -41.87 -15.04 32.77
N SER A 530 -41.13 -16.14 32.96
CA SER A 530 -41.45 -17.10 34.01
C SER A 530 -41.25 -16.50 35.41
N SER A 531 -40.18 -15.72 35.63
CA SER A 531 -39.96 -15.01 36.89
C SER A 531 -41.00 -13.92 37.15
N ALA A 532 -41.44 -13.21 36.10
CA ALA A 532 -42.45 -12.17 36.21
C ALA A 532 -43.87 -12.72 36.44
N SER A 533 -44.12 -14.00 36.15
CA SER A 533 -45.41 -14.65 36.43
C SER A 533 -45.54 -15.20 37.86
N ILE A 534 -44.43 -15.28 38.60
CA ILE A 534 -44.34 -15.87 39.94
C ILE A 534 -44.26 -14.78 41.04
N GLY A 535 -43.88 -13.54 40.68
CA GLY A 535 -43.95 -12.37 41.56
C GLY A 535 -45.20 -11.55 41.28
#